data_AF-A0A966MNG8-F1
#
_entry.id   AF-A0A966MNG8-F1
#
_cell.length_a   1.000
_cell.length_b   1.000
_cell.length_c   1.000
_cell.angle_alpha   90.00
_cell.angle_beta   90.00
_cell.angle_gamma   90.00
#
_symmetry.space_group_name_H-M   'P 1'
#
loop_
_entity.id
_entity.type
_entity.pdbx_description
1 polymer ?
#
loop_
_entity_poly.entity_id
_entity_poly.type
_entity_poly.pdbx_seq_one_letter_code
_entity_poly.pdbx_strand_id
1 'polypeptide(L)' 'MATVSPCTKVCVIGADGLCDGCLRTSREIAVWGLIPDEVARRVMADLSRRRADSDPEQVVEG' A
#
# COMPACT_ATOMS: atom_id res chain seq x y z
N MET A 1 6.62 -7.64 17.31
CA MET A 1 5.83 -7.82 16.08
C MET A 1 6.16 -6.65 15.16
N ALA A 2 6.94 -6.85 14.10
CA ALA A 2 7.16 -5.80 13.12
C ALA A 2 5.94 -5.76 12.20
N THR A 3 5.01 -4.84 12.44
CA THR A 3 3.89 -4.62 11.52
C THR A 3 4.48 -4.11 10.21
N VAL A 4 4.50 -4.96 9.18
CA VAL A 4 4.92 -4.54 7.85
C VAL A 4 4.00 -3.39 7.42
N SER A 5 4.61 -2.25 7.07
CA SER A 5 3.87 -1.04 6.71
C SER A 5 4.49 -0.48 5.43
N PRO A 6 3.71 -0.33 4.35
CA PRO A 6 4.18 0.22 3.07
C PRO A 6 4.25 1.75 3.09
N CYS A 7 4.19 2.37 4.27
CA CYS A 7 4.09 3.82 4.44
C CYS A 7 5.43 4.51 4.19
N THR A 8 5.46 5.44 3.23
CA THR A 8 6.61 6.28 2.90
C THR A 8 6.62 7.62 3.65
N LYS A 9 5.68 7.80 4.61
CA LYS A 9 5.37 9.08 5.29
C LYS A 9 4.77 10.17 4.39
N VAL A 10 4.49 9.86 3.14
CA VAL A 10 3.65 10.69 2.26
C VAL A 10 2.20 10.25 2.42
N CYS A 11 1.31 11.20 2.68
CA CYS A 11 -0.13 10.96 2.86
C CYS A 11 -0.93 11.96 2.04
N VAL A 12 -0.98 11.72 0.73
CA VAL A 12 -1.77 12.51 -0.23
C VAL A 12 -2.64 11.51 -0.98
N ILE A 13 -3.95 11.74 -1.02
CA ILE A 13 -4.87 10.88 -1.78
C ILE A 13 -5.02 11.47 -3.18
N GLY A 14 -4.62 10.70 -4.19
CA GLY A 14 -4.76 11.01 -5.59
C GLY A 14 -6.21 10.96 -6.07
N ALA A 15 -6.43 11.40 -7.30
CA ALA A 15 -7.76 11.41 -7.93
C ALA A 15 -8.32 9.99 -8.17
N ASP A 16 -7.45 8.99 -8.22
CA ASP A 16 -7.77 7.56 -8.29
C ASP A 16 -8.23 6.97 -6.94
N GLY A 17 -8.17 7.76 -5.86
CA GLY A 17 -8.56 7.35 -4.51
C GLY A 17 -7.48 6.56 -3.76
N LEU A 18 -6.25 6.51 -4.28
CA LEU A 18 -5.10 5.86 -3.65
C LEU A 18 -4.16 6.90 -3.04
N CYS A 19 -3.41 6.50 -2.01
CA CYS A 19 -2.36 7.33 -1.45
C CYS A 19 -1.13 7.33 -2.35
N ASP A 20 -0.67 8.48 -2.83
CA ASP A 20 0.51 8.58 -3.72
C ASP A 20 1.78 7.97 -3.11
N GLY A 21 1.88 7.96 -1.77
CA GLY A 21 3.03 7.38 -1.07
C GLY A 21 2.99 5.86 -0.93
N CYS A 22 1.85 5.32 -0.48
CA CYS A 22 1.74 3.90 -0.09
C CYS A 22 0.75 3.09 -0.91
N LEU A 23 0.11 3.72 -1.90
CA LEU A 23 -0.94 3.20 -2.79
C LEU A 23 -2.14 2.56 -2.09
N ARG A 24 -2.31 2.79 -0.78
CA ARG A 24 -3.50 2.38 -0.01
C ARG A 24 -4.60 3.40 -0.13
N THR A 25 -5.84 2.93 -0.10
CA THR A 25 -7.03 3.76 0.09
C THR A 25 -7.07 4.38 1.48
N SER A 26 -7.82 5.48 1.63
CA SER A 26 -8.07 6.10 2.94
C SER A 26 -8.66 5.12 3.96
N ARG A 27 -9.54 4.20 3.52
CA ARG A 27 -10.14 3.17 4.37
C ARG A 27 -9.09 2.19 4.88
N GLU A 28 -8.23 1.66 3.99
CA GLU A 28 -7.14 0.75 4.37
C GLU A 28 -6.18 1.40 5.37
N ILE A 29 -5.91 2.70 5.22
CA ILE A 29 -5.07 3.47 6.16
C ILE A 29 -5.75 3.57 7.53
N ALA A 30 -7.03 3.94 7.57
CA ALA A 30 -7.77 4.16 8.81
C ALA A 30 -7.89 2.91 9.69
N VAL A 31 -7.99 1.73 9.08
CA VAL A 31 -8.13 0.46 9.82
C VAL A 31 -6.84 -0.35 9.91
N TRP A 32 -5.69 0.14 9.41
CA TRP A 32 -4.48 -0.68 9.27
C TRP A 32 -3.99 -1.33 10.56
N GLY A 33 -4.07 -0.61 11.69
CA GLY A 33 -3.67 -1.16 12.99
C GLY A 33 -4.67 -2.17 13.59
N LEU A 34 -5.84 -2.31 12.97
CA LEU A 34 -6.96 -3.12 13.45
C LEU A 34 -7.22 -4.35 12.57
N ILE A 35 -6.65 -4.40 11.36
CA ILE A 35 -6.86 -5.53 10.45
C ILE A 35 -6.01 -6.74 10.85
N PRO A 36 -6.52 -7.97 10.67
CA PRO A 36 -5.75 -9.20 10.86
C PRO A 36 -4.54 -9.30 9.91
N ASP A 37 -3.51 -10.05 10.31
CA ASP A 37 -2.30 -10.28 9.50
C ASP A 37 -2.60 -10.84 8.10
N GLU A 38 -3.61 -11.70 7.96
CA GLU A 38 -4.02 -12.24 6.67
C GLU A 38 -4.54 -11.16 5.72
N VAL A 39 -5.26 -10.17 6.26
CA VAL A 39 -5.80 -9.05 5.49
C VAL A 39 -4.66 -8.10 5.14
N ALA A 40 -3.76 -7.83 6.09
CA ALA A 40 -2.57 -7.02 5.84
C ALA A 40 -1.71 -7.61 4.71
N ARG A 41 -1.48 -8.93 4.69
CA ARG A 41 -0.77 -9.62 3.59
C ARG A 41 -1.46 -9.48 2.25
N ARG A 42 -2.79 -9.61 2.20
CA ARG A 42 -3.57 -9.43 0.96
C ARG A 42 -3.44 -8.00 0.43
N VAL A 43 -3.56 -7.00 1.30
CA VAL A 43 -3.37 -5.60 0.91
C VAL A 43 -1.96 -5.39 0.40
N MET A 44 -0.92 -5.87 1.09
CA MET A 44 0.47 -5.75 0.61
C MET A 44 0.69 -6.35 -0.78
N ALA A 45 0.12 -7.53 -1.06
CA ALA A 45 0.20 -8.15 -2.39
C ALA A 45 -0.50 -7.30 -3.46
N ASP A 46 -1.66 -6.73 -3.13
CA ASP A 46 -2.40 -5.86 -4.03
C ASP A 46 -1.64 -4.56 -4.32
N LEU A 47 -0.98 -3.97 -3.31
CA LEU A 47 -0.13 -2.79 -3.48
C LEU A 47 1.04 -3.03 -4.44
N SER A 48 1.67 -4.21 -4.37
CA SER A 48 2.71 -4.58 -5.34
C SER A 48 2.16 -4.64 -6.76
N ARG A 49 0.93 -5.13 -6.94
CA ARG A 49 0.25 -5.13 -8.23
C ARG A 49 -0.10 -3.71 -8.69
N ARG A 50 -0.60 -2.84 -7.81
CA ARG A 50 -0.89 -1.43 -8.11
C ARG A 50 0.37 -0.70 -8.57
N ARG A 51 1.52 -0.94 -7.91
CA ARG A 51 2.82 -0.40 -8.35
C ARG A 51 3.22 -0.84 -9.75
N ALA A 52 3.09 -2.13 -10.05
CA ALA A 52 3.45 -2.67 -11.36
C ALA A 52 2.59 -2.10 -12.51
N ASP A 53 1.33 -1.74 -12.21
CA ASP A 53 0.41 -1.12 -13.18
C ASP A 53 0.72 0.37 -13.39
N SER A 54 1.09 1.09 -12.31
CA SER A 54 1.42 2.52 -12.37
C SER A 54 2.82 2.81 -12.92
N ASP A 55 3.79 1.91 -12.73
CA ASP A 55 5.13 2.00 -13.29
C ASP A 55 5.66 0.60 -13.65
N PRO A 56 5.82 0.26 -14.95
CA PRO A 56 6.34 -1.05 -15.37
C PRO A 56 7.83 -1.28 -15.01
N GLU A 57 8.55 -0.27 -14.49
CA GLU A 57 10.00 -0.31 -14.26
C GLU A 57 10.40 -0.62 -12.79
N GLN A 58 9.48 -0.62 -11.82
CA GLN A 58 9.82 -0.65 -10.38
C GLN A 58 9.91 -2.07 -9.77
N VAL A 59 9.91 -3.14 -10.58
CA VAL A 59 10.06 -4.53 -10.12
C VAL A 59 11.53 -4.98 -9.94
N VAL A 60 12.49 -4.06 -9.99
CA VAL A 60 13.92 -4.35 -9.80
C VAL A 60 14.49 -3.72 -8.53
N GLU A 61 14.23 -4.38 -7.40
CA GLU A 61 15.18 -4.48 -6.28
C GLU A 61 15.01 -5.93 -5.80
N GLY A 62 15.94 -6.86 -5.93
CA GLY A 62 17.39 -6.80 -5.81
C GLY A 62 17.78 -7.98 -4.93
#